data_AF-A0A955TC50-F1
#
_entry.id   AF-A0A955TC50-F1
#
_cell.length_a   1.000
_cell.length_b   1.000
_cell.length_c   1.000
_cell.angle_alpha   90.00
_cell.angle_beta   90.00
_cell.angle_gamma   90.00
#
_symmetry.space_group_name_H-M   'P 1'
#
loop_
_entity.id
_entity.type
_entity.pdbx_description
1 polymer ?
#
loop_
_entity_poly.entity_id
_entity_poly.type
_entity_poly.pdbx_seq_one_letter_code
_entity_poly.pdbx_strand_id
1 'polypeptide(L)'
;MKKTFSHSRFRRRLLSFVTFGALSSATVSQVWSQDDKITASIREHEIIMLTLGRGYRTNGKYCSRQEFTRPIFAIPEDAADQKQAYTFGPLTGLEYVQEGGSSAQEFSKELGASAGVSYNGGTFSGEITANYSYDSTSKEEASFVIIQLALDYFSAELKKGLPVIPEVQKDIDSMGAETLFYTYGTHFAQKLYYGGNLTFRS
;
A
#
# COMPACT_ATOMS: atom_id res chain seq x y z
N MET A 1 3.76 -39.58 -4.32
CA MET A 1 4.91 -38.65 -4.19
C MET A 1 4.37 -37.25 -3.94
N LYS A 2 4.45 -36.74 -2.70
CA LYS A 2 4.08 -35.36 -2.36
C LYS A 2 5.26 -34.44 -2.72
N LYS A 3 5.10 -33.56 -3.70
CA LYS A 3 6.11 -32.53 -4.00
C LYS A 3 5.95 -31.39 -3.00
N THR A 4 6.88 -31.31 -2.05
CA THR A 4 7.05 -30.17 -1.16
C THR A 4 7.64 -29.00 -1.97
N PHE A 5 6.86 -27.94 -2.14
CA PHE A 5 7.37 -26.68 -2.69
C PHE A 5 8.22 -25.97 -1.64
N SER A 6 9.53 -25.97 -1.88
CA SER A 6 10.51 -25.20 -1.11
C SER A 6 10.23 -23.71 -1.27
N HIS A 7 9.79 -23.06 -0.20
CA HIS A 7 9.61 -21.62 -0.15
C HIS A 7 10.98 -20.96 0.01
N SER A 8 11.51 -20.39 -1.08
CA SER A 8 12.63 -19.46 -0.97
C SER A 8 12.13 -18.20 -0.27
N ARG A 9 12.69 -17.90 0.91
CA ARG A 9 12.40 -16.66 1.64
C ARG A 9 13.16 -15.52 0.97
N PHE A 10 12.63 -15.02 -0.16
CA PHE A 10 13.04 -13.74 -0.72
C PHE A 10 12.49 -12.62 0.17
N ARG A 11 13.30 -11.60 0.44
CA ARG A 11 13.01 -10.57 1.45
C ARG A 11 11.69 -9.83 1.12
N ARG A 12 10.66 -10.08 1.92
CA ARG A 12 9.32 -9.49 1.83
C ARG A 12 9.34 -8.02 2.26
N ARG A 13 9.03 -7.10 1.34
CA ARG A 13 8.55 -5.73 1.62
C ARG A 13 7.65 -5.31 0.43
N LEU A 14 6.52 -4.64 0.67
CA LEU A 14 5.44 -4.40 -0.31
C LEU A 14 4.80 -3.02 -0.12
N LEU A 15 4.37 -2.33 -1.21
CA LEU A 15 3.10 -1.57 -1.36
C LEU A 15 3.01 -0.83 -2.73
N SER A 16 1.88 -0.94 -3.46
CA SER A 16 1.73 -0.57 -4.91
C SER A 16 0.77 0.60 -5.28
N PHE A 17 0.73 0.97 -6.60
CA PHE A 17 0.26 2.25 -7.22
C PHE A 17 -0.93 2.25 -8.19
N VAL A 18 -1.32 3.50 -8.51
CA VAL A 18 -2.21 4.08 -9.54
C VAL A 18 -1.97 3.58 -10.98
N THR A 19 -3.06 3.41 -11.74
CA THR A 19 -3.15 2.89 -13.12
C THR A 19 -3.28 4.01 -14.17
N PHE A 20 -2.54 3.91 -15.30
CA PHE A 20 -2.91 4.50 -16.60
C PHE A 20 -2.47 3.56 -17.74
N GLY A 21 -3.33 3.41 -18.76
CA GLY A 21 -3.22 2.36 -19.78
C GLY A 21 -2.55 2.73 -21.10
N ALA A 22 -2.03 1.68 -21.73
CA ALA A 22 -1.79 1.37 -23.16
C ALA A 22 -0.61 1.96 -23.97
N LEU A 23 0.39 1.07 -24.18
CA LEU A 23 1.12 0.68 -25.41
C LEU A 23 1.91 1.70 -26.27
N SER A 24 3.26 1.55 -26.29
CA SER A 24 4.07 1.01 -27.41
C SER A 24 5.57 1.16 -27.10
N SER A 25 6.40 0.31 -27.71
CA SER A 25 7.84 0.19 -27.45
C SER A 25 8.66 1.42 -27.87
N ALA A 26 9.50 1.94 -26.98
CA ALA A 26 10.67 2.74 -27.33
C ALA A 26 11.73 2.65 -26.21
N THR A 27 12.96 2.27 -26.55
CA THR A 27 14.10 2.46 -25.66
C THR A 27 14.45 3.95 -25.68
N VAL A 28 14.06 4.68 -24.65
CA VAL A 28 14.44 6.09 -24.46
C VAL A 28 15.44 6.15 -23.31
N SER A 29 16.72 6.29 -23.65
CA SER A 29 17.71 6.77 -22.68
C SER A 29 17.48 8.27 -22.50
N GLN A 30 16.60 8.64 -21.55
CA GLN A 30 16.32 10.04 -21.23
C GLN A 30 17.39 10.56 -20.27
N VAL A 31 18.25 11.45 -20.77
CA VAL A 31 19.04 12.35 -19.95
C VAL A 31 18.07 13.38 -19.39
N TRP A 32 17.61 13.19 -18.16
CA TRP A 32 16.69 14.09 -17.48
C TRP A 32 17.33 15.47 -17.33
N SER A 33 16.70 16.49 -17.92
CA SER A 33 17.12 17.89 -17.70
C SER A 33 16.90 18.25 -16.22
N GLN A 34 17.57 19.30 -15.74
CA GLN A 34 17.44 19.73 -14.34
C GLN A 34 16.00 20.16 -14.01
N ASP A 35 15.26 20.67 -14.99
CA ASP A 35 13.84 21.04 -14.88
C ASP A 35 12.93 19.82 -14.77
N ASP A 36 13.26 18.71 -15.46
CA ASP A 36 12.51 17.45 -15.34
C ASP A 36 12.70 16.81 -13.95
N LYS A 37 13.87 16.97 -13.33
CA LYS A 37 14.15 16.49 -11.96
C LYS A 37 13.37 17.28 -10.90
N ILE A 38 13.22 18.59 -11.09
CA ILE A 38 12.42 19.45 -10.20
C ILE A 38 10.93 19.11 -10.33
N THR A 39 10.45 18.87 -11.55
CA THR A 39 9.05 18.51 -11.78
C THR A 39 8.72 17.11 -11.23
N ALA A 40 9.65 16.17 -11.34
CA ALA A 40 9.54 14.84 -10.73
C ALA A 40 9.44 14.94 -9.19
N SER A 41 10.31 15.71 -8.54
CA SER A 41 10.31 15.80 -7.06
C SER A 41 9.03 16.42 -6.49
N ILE A 42 8.42 17.39 -7.20
CA ILE A 42 7.13 17.98 -6.81
C ILE A 42 6.02 16.93 -6.83
N ARG A 43 5.91 16.15 -7.91
CA ARG A 43 4.88 15.10 -8.04
C ARG A 43 5.08 13.98 -7.02
N GLU A 44 6.32 13.57 -6.77
CA GLU A 44 6.64 12.57 -5.74
C GLU A 44 6.17 13.04 -4.36
N HIS A 45 6.45 14.30 -4.03
CA HIS A 45 6.04 14.90 -2.77
C HIS A 45 4.52 14.97 -2.63
N GLU A 46 3.80 15.44 -3.65
CA GLU A 46 2.33 15.47 -3.64
C GLU A 46 1.74 14.09 -3.33
N ILE A 47 2.25 13.04 -3.98
CA ILE A 47 1.75 11.68 -3.77
C ILE A 47 2.10 11.19 -2.36
N ILE A 48 3.29 11.50 -1.83
CA ILE A 48 3.66 11.18 -0.44
C ILE A 48 2.69 11.84 0.54
N MET A 49 2.36 13.11 0.36
CA MET A 49 1.43 13.84 1.25
C MET A 49 0.00 13.30 1.17
N LEU A 50 -0.36 12.66 0.06
CA LEU A 50 -1.67 12.03 -0.14
C LEU A 50 -1.80 10.65 0.49
N THR A 51 -0.71 10.02 0.92
CA THR A 51 -0.70 8.61 1.39
C THR A 51 0.06 8.40 2.70
N LEU A 52 1.29 8.88 2.82
CA LEU A 52 2.18 8.61 3.94
C LEU A 52 1.66 9.26 5.24
N GLY A 53 1.65 8.53 6.34
CA GLY A 53 1.18 9.04 7.64
C GLY A 53 -0.33 9.30 7.71
N ARG A 54 -1.06 8.91 6.66
CA ARG A 54 -2.52 8.91 6.67
C ARG A 54 -3.04 7.56 7.12
N GLY A 55 -4.24 7.61 7.65
CA GLY A 55 -4.97 6.43 8.01
C GLY A 55 -5.33 5.54 6.81
N TYR A 56 -5.58 4.26 7.05
CA TYR A 56 -5.90 3.27 6.03
C TYR A 56 -7.02 2.33 6.49
N ARG A 57 -8.00 2.12 5.62
CA ARG A 57 -9.11 1.18 5.85
C ARG A 57 -8.70 -0.24 5.49
N THR A 58 -8.26 -1.00 6.49
CA THR A 58 -7.81 -2.37 6.27
C THR A 58 -8.95 -3.35 5.97
N ASN A 59 -10.22 -2.94 6.01
CA ASN A 59 -11.34 -3.74 5.51
C ASN A 59 -11.66 -3.47 4.03
N GLY A 60 -11.02 -2.46 3.42
CA GLY A 60 -11.20 -2.10 2.02
C GLY A 60 -10.32 -2.90 1.06
N LYS A 61 -9.98 -2.31 -0.07
CA LYS A 61 -9.06 -2.91 -1.07
C LYS A 61 -7.61 -2.95 -0.59
N TYR A 62 -6.82 -3.86 -1.17
CA TYR A 62 -5.39 -3.97 -0.89
C TYR A 62 -4.59 -2.93 -1.66
N CYS A 63 -3.70 -2.19 -0.99
CA CYS A 63 -2.83 -1.16 -1.59
C CYS A 63 -3.57 -0.15 -2.50
N SER A 64 -4.75 0.30 -2.09
CA SER A 64 -5.61 1.16 -2.92
C SER A 64 -5.61 2.60 -2.40
N ARG A 65 -5.39 3.56 -3.30
CA ARG A 65 -5.40 4.99 -2.96
C ARG A 65 -6.74 5.44 -2.34
N GLN A 66 -7.84 4.80 -2.74
CA GLN A 66 -9.19 5.09 -2.27
C GLN A 66 -9.41 4.72 -0.80
N GLU A 67 -8.55 3.87 -0.23
CA GLU A 67 -8.68 3.39 1.16
C GLU A 67 -7.88 4.24 2.16
N PHE A 68 -7.09 5.20 1.68
CA PHE A 68 -6.45 6.19 2.54
C PHE A 68 -7.48 7.19 3.06
N THR A 69 -7.42 7.47 4.35
CA THR A 69 -8.36 8.34 5.06
C THR A 69 -7.68 9.66 5.42
N ARG A 70 -7.95 10.22 6.61
CA ARG A 70 -7.40 11.49 7.06
C ARG A 70 -5.93 11.35 7.47
N PRO A 71 -5.13 12.43 7.37
CA PRO A 71 -3.78 12.45 7.94
C PRO A 71 -3.84 12.28 9.46
N ILE A 72 -2.88 11.55 10.01
CA ILE A 72 -2.74 11.32 11.45
C ILE A 72 -1.56 12.11 12.02
N PHE A 73 -0.47 12.20 11.27
CA PHE A 73 0.76 12.88 11.67
C PHE A 73 0.93 14.22 10.96
N ALA A 74 1.49 15.20 11.66
CA ALA A 74 1.84 16.47 11.06
C ALA A 74 3.16 16.29 10.27
N ILE A 75 3.05 16.22 8.95
CA ILE A 75 4.19 16.24 8.04
C ILE A 75 4.37 17.70 7.58
N PRO A 76 5.55 18.33 7.81
CA PRO A 76 5.80 19.69 7.38
C PRO A 76 5.62 19.87 5.87
N GLU A 77 5.02 20.98 5.46
CA GLU A 77 4.91 21.34 4.03
C GLU A 77 6.24 21.88 3.48
N ASP A 78 7.08 22.47 4.33
CA ASP A 78 8.39 22.98 3.92
C ASP A 78 9.36 21.82 3.60
N ALA A 79 9.92 21.84 2.39
CA ALA A 79 10.86 20.83 1.90
C ALA A 79 12.11 20.65 2.77
N ALA A 80 12.58 21.69 3.45
CA ALA A 80 13.72 21.62 4.37
C ALA A 80 13.39 20.76 5.61
N ASP A 81 12.15 20.87 6.10
CA ASP A 81 11.68 20.21 7.31
C ASP A 81 11.08 18.82 7.06
N GLN A 82 10.63 18.54 5.83
CA GLN A 82 10.14 17.21 5.44
C GLN A 82 11.15 16.08 5.69
N LYS A 83 12.45 16.37 5.53
CA LYS A 83 13.51 15.41 5.84
C LYS A 83 13.51 14.99 7.31
N GLN A 84 12.89 15.77 8.20
CA GLN A 84 12.69 15.41 9.60
C GLN A 84 11.49 14.48 9.81
N ALA A 85 10.52 14.49 8.88
CA ALA A 85 9.32 13.68 8.96
C ALA A 85 9.42 12.32 8.28
N TYR A 86 10.09 12.21 7.13
CA TYR A 86 10.23 10.94 6.43
C TYR A 86 11.60 10.78 5.77
N THR A 87 11.96 9.53 5.49
CA THR A 87 13.10 9.19 4.65
C THR A 87 12.62 8.85 3.26
N PHE A 88 13.26 9.46 2.25
CA PHE A 88 13.10 9.11 0.85
C PHE A 88 14.24 8.19 0.42
N GLY A 89 13.90 7.13 -0.33
CA GLY A 89 14.89 6.24 -0.91
C GLY A 89 14.55 5.97 -2.38
N PRO A 90 15.39 6.36 -3.35
CA PRO A 90 15.20 5.96 -4.74
C PRO A 90 15.28 4.44 -4.83
N LEU A 91 14.43 3.86 -5.68
CA LEU A 91 14.40 2.44 -5.97
C LEU A 91 14.45 2.25 -7.47
N THR A 92 14.97 1.10 -7.89
CA THR A 92 14.81 0.67 -9.27
C THR A 92 14.83 -0.84 -9.27
N GLY A 93 13.65 -1.44 -9.30
CA GLY A 93 13.52 -2.88 -9.23
C GLY A 93 12.14 -3.35 -9.68
N LEU A 94 12.13 -4.49 -10.36
CA LEU A 94 10.92 -5.26 -10.59
C LEU A 94 10.76 -6.24 -9.42
N GLU A 95 9.65 -6.13 -8.69
CA GLU A 95 9.25 -7.05 -7.65
C GLU A 95 8.12 -7.96 -8.14
N TYR A 96 8.21 -9.23 -7.77
CA TYR A 96 7.16 -10.23 -7.97
C TYR A 96 6.60 -10.63 -6.62
N VAL A 97 5.28 -10.50 -6.48
CA VAL A 97 4.55 -10.88 -5.28
C VAL A 97 3.43 -11.82 -5.69
N GLN A 98 3.31 -12.93 -4.96
CA GLN A 98 2.21 -13.86 -5.12
C GLN A 98 1.68 -14.21 -3.74
N GLU A 99 0.42 -13.88 -3.50
CA GLU A 99 -0.30 -14.26 -2.28
C GLU A 99 -1.53 -15.07 -2.68
N GLY A 100 -1.88 -16.04 -1.84
CA GLY A 100 -2.99 -16.92 -2.13
C GLY A 100 -3.54 -17.62 -0.91
N GLY A 101 -4.74 -18.17 -1.03
CA GLY A 101 -5.38 -18.96 0.00
C GLY A 101 -6.39 -19.93 -0.58
N SER A 102 -6.58 -21.06 0.10
CA SER A 102 -7.65 -22.03 -0.18
C SER A 102 -9.01 -21.59 0.35
N SER A 103 -9.08 -20.41 0.96
CA SER A 103 -10.31 -19.74 1.39
C SER A 103 -10.11 -18.22 1.38
N ALA A 104 -11.22 -17.48 1.36
CA ALA A 104 -11.22 -16.03 1.51
C ALA A 104 -10.48 -15.57 2.77
N GLN A 105 -10.64 -16.31 3.88
CA GLN A 105 -10.01 -15.98 5.15
C GLN A 105 -8.49 -16.20 5.11
N GLU A 106 -8.02 -17.30 4.51
CA GLU A 106 -6.59 -17.57 4.34
C GLU A 106 -5.96 -16.53 3.42
N PHE A 107 -6.63 -16.19 2.31
CA PHE A 107 -6.18 -15.15 1.39
C PHE A 107 -6.07 -13.77 2.07
N SER A 108 -7.10 -13.35 2.80
CA SER A 108 -7.09 -12.12 3.61
C SER A 108 -5.94 -12.10 4.63
N LYS A 109 -5.64 -13.25 5.22
CA LYS A 109 -4.55 -13.39 6.20
C LYS A 109 -3.18 -13.23 5.54
N GLU A 110 -2.94 -13.88 4.41
CA GLU A 110 -1.66 -13.74 3.68
C GLU A 110 -1.46 -12.30 3.19
N LEU A 111 -2.51 -11.66 2.64
CA LEU A 111 -2.47 -10.24 2.30
C LEU A 111 -2.18 -9.35 3.52
N GLY A 112 -2.84 -9.61 4.65
CA GLY A 112 -2.60 -8.92 5.92
C GLY A 112 -1.15 -9.04 6.37
N ALA A 113 -0.60 -10.25 6.36
CA ALA A 113 0.79 -10.52 6.71
C ALA A 113 1.77 -9.76 5.80
N SER A 114 1.49 -9.70 4.50
CA SER A 114 2.32 -8.98 3.54
C SER A 114 2.24 -7.45 3.68
N ALA A 115 1.13 -6.91 4.18
CA ALA A 115 1.00 -5.51 4.60
C ALA A 115 1.60 -5.20 5.99
N GLY A 116 2.09 -6.21 6.73
CA GLY A 116 2.54 -6.03 8.11
C GLY A 116 1.40 -5.83 9.13
N VAL A 117 0.17 -6.22 8.78
CA VAL A 117 -1.00 -6.20 9.66
C VAL A 117 -1.07 -7.52 10.43
N SER A 118 -1.02 -7.46 11.76
CA SER A 118 -1.06 -8.64 12.63
C SER A 118 -2.47 -9.14 12.99
N TYR A 119 -3.51 -8.57 12.37
CA TYR A 119 -4.90 -8.89 12.62
C TYR A 119 -5.48 -9.89 11.60
N ASN A 120 -6.17 -10.92 12.11
CA ASN A 120 -6.67 -12.06 11.33
C ASN A 120 -8.16 -11.93 10.91
N GLY A 121 -8.85 -10.83 11.22
CA GLY A 121 -10.29 -10.70 11.04
C GLY A 121 -10.71 -9.97 9.76
N GLY A 122 -10.55 -10.60 8.59
CA GLY A 122 -11.10 -10.07 7.33
C GLY A 122 -10.35 -8.85 6.76
N THR A 123 -9.05 -8.77 7.03
CA THR A 123 -8.15 -7.78 6.43
C THR A 123 -8.22 -7.88 4.90
N PHE A 124 -8.37 -6.72 4.26
CA PHE A 124 -8.57 -6.52 2.84
C PHE A 124 -9.77 -7.27 2.24
N SER A 125 -10.83 -7.47 3.01
CA SER A 125 -12.06 -8.12 2.52
C SER A 125 -12.71 -7.39 1.34
N GLY A 126 -12.55 -6.06 1.24
CA GLY A 126 -12.93 -5.30 0.05
C GLY A 126 -12.25 -5.76 -1.24
N GLU A 127 -11.01 -6.26 -1.16
CA GLU A 127 -10.28 -6.84 -2.29
C GLU A 127 -10.99 -8.08 -2.85
N ILE A 128 -11.56 -8.89 -1.97
CA ILE A 128 -12.28 -10.11 -2.35
C ILE A 128 -13.58 -9.72 -3.06
N THR A 129 -14.39 -8.86 -2.43
CA THR A 129 -15.70 -8.44 -2.97
C THR A 129 -15.61 -7.68 -4.29
N ALA A 130 -14.50 -6.98 -4.54
CA ALA A 130 -14.33 -6.17 -5.74
C ALA A 130 -13.82 -6.95 -6.95
N ASN A 131 -13.18 -8.12 -6.74
CA ASN A 131 -12.44 -8.81 -7.80
C ASN A 131 -12.83 -10.27 -8.00
N TYR A 132 -13.59 -10.87 -7.08
CA TYR A 132 -14.04 -12.26 -7.15
C TYR A 132 -15.56 -12.30 -7.19
N SER A 133 -16.13 -13.16 -8.02
CA SER A 133 -17.59 -13.27 -8.12
C SER A 133 -18.18 -13.83 -6.83
N TYR A 134 -19.44 -13.51 -6.56
CA TYR A 134 -20.16 -14.08 -5.42
C TYR A 134 -20.19 -15.63 -5.48
N ASP A 135 -20.29 -16.18 -6.69
CA ASP A 135 -20.29 -17.63 -6.93
C ASP A 135 -18.94 -18.29 -6.68
N SER A 136 -17.82 -17.55 -6.75
CA SER A 136 -16.52 -18.07 -6.34
C SER A 136 -16.25 -17.85 -4.85
N THR A 137 -16.80 -16.81 -4.23
CA THR A 137 -16.59 -16.55 -2.79
C THR A 137 -17.41 -17.44 -1.85
N SER A 138 -18.50 -18.05 -2.35
CA SER A 138 -19.42 -18.88 -1.58
C SER A 138 -19.19 -20.40 -1.71
N LYS A 139 -18.26 -20.85 -2.55
CA LYS A 139 -17.93 -22.27 -2.75
C LYS A 139 -16.78 -22.69 -1.85
N GLU A 140 -16.92 -23.82 -1.16
CA GLU A 140 -15.85 -24.42 -0.34
C GLU A 140 -14.59 -24.78 -1.13
N GLU A 141 -14.69 -24.92 -2.46
CA GLU A 141 -13.57 -25.29 -3.35
C GLU A 141 -12.87 -24.10 -4.02
N ALA A 142 -13.15 -22.86 -3.60
CA ALA A 142 -12.55 -21.69 -4.23
C ALA A 142 -11.15 -21.37 -3.68
N SER A 143 -10.18 -21.34 -4.59
CA SER A 143 -8.86 -20.77 -4.34
C SER A 143 -8.82 -19.30 -4.77
N PHE A 144 -8.15 -18.47 -3.99
CA PHE A 144 -7.93 -17.06 -4.29
C PHE A 144 -6.45 -16.83 -4.47
N VAL A 145 -6.05 -16.23 -5.59
CA VAL A 145 -4.65 -15.86 -5.84
C VAL A 145 -4.58 -14.45 -6.39
N ILE A 146 -3.61 -13.69 -5.88
CA ILE A 146 -3.18 -12.41 -6.45
C ILE A 146 -1.71 -12.54 -6.84
N ILE A 147 -1.39 -12.13 -8.07
CA ILE A 147 -0.03 -12.00 -8.57
C ILE A 147 0.19 -10.54 -8.91
N GLN A 148 1.24 -9.94 -8.34
CA GLN A 148 1.62 -8.56 -8.60
C GLN A 148 3.03 -8.52 -9.17
N LEU A 149 3.18 -7.80 -10.27
CA LEU A 149 4.46 -7.37 -10.82
C LEU A 149 4.56 -5.86 -10.56
N ALA A 150 5.34 -5.48 -9.56
CA ALA A 150 5.54 -4.09 -9.18
C ALA A 150 6.87 -3.58 -9.73
N LEU A 151 6.86 -2.41 -10.37
CA LEU A 151 8.07 -1.67 -10.75
C LEU A 151 8.19 -0.48 -9.81
N ASP A 152 9.09 -0.59 -8.83
CA ASP A 152 9.29 0.46 -7.83
C ASP A 152 10.36 1.46 -8.28
N TYR A 153 9.96 2.73 -8.30
CA TYR A 153 10.77 3.91 -8.59
C TYR A 153 11.32 4.58 -7.33
N PHE A 154 10.58 4.59 -6.22
CA PHE A 154 11.08 5.13 -4.95
C PHE A 154 10.31 4.56 -3.75
N SER A 155 10.73 4.92 -2.55
CA SER A 155 10.00 4.63 -1.32
C SER A 155 10.03 5.83 -0.39
N ALA A 156 9.01 5.91 0.46
CA ALA A 156 8.96 6.86 1.55
C ALA A 156 8.58 6.14 2.85
N GLU A 157 9.28 6.46 3.93
CA GLU A 157 9.06 5.87 5.25
C GLU A 157 9.02 6.97 6.30
N LEU A 158 7.95 7.00 7.10
CA LEU A 158 7.82 7.92 8.22
C LEU A 158 8.90 7.64 9.26
N LYS A 159 9.50 8.72 9.75
CA LYS A 159 10.34 8.69 10.93
C LYS A 159 9.49 8.50 12.18
N LYS A 160 10.08 7.86 13.18
CA LYS A 160 9.44 7.66 14.49
C LYS A 160 9.35 8.99 15.25
N GLY A 161 8.34 9.11 16.10
CA GLY A 161 8.19 10.26 17.01
C GLY A 161 7.59 11.51 16.37
N LEU A 162 6.98 11.38 15.19
CA LEU A 162 6.22 12.48 14.63
C LEU A 162 5.02 12.84 15.52
N PRO A 163 4.73 14.13 15.70
CA PRO A 163 3.56 14.55 16.46
C PRO A 163 2.29 14.15 15.72
N VAL A 164 1.32 13.65 16.49
CA VAL A 164 -0.06 13.48 16.03
C VAL A 164 -0.66 14.88 15.84
N ILE A 165 -1.45 15.05 14.79
CA ILE A 165 -2.17 16.30 14.53
C ILE A 165 -3.08 16.62 15.72
N PRO A 166 -3.09 17.85 16.27
CA PRO A 166 -3.84 18.18 17.49
C PRO A 166 -5.32 17.79 17.45
N GLU A 167 -5.98 17.97 16.29
CA GLU A 167 -7.36 17.56 16.07
C GLU A 167 -7.54 16.05 16.16
N VAL A 168 -6.58 15.27 15.67
CA VAL A 168 -6.59 13.81 15.74
C VAL A 168 -6.42 13.34 17.18
N GLN A 169 -5.53 13.99 17.95
CA GLN A 169 -5.36 13.69 19.36
C GLN A 169 -6.66 13.97 20.14
N LYS A 170 -7.29 15.12 19.88
CA LYS A 170 -8.60 15.45 20.47
C LYS A 170 -9.67 14.41 20.11
N ASP A 171 -9.70 13.95 18.86
CA ASP A 171 -10.65 12.94 18.40
C ASP A 171 -10.38 11.58 19.06
N ILE A 172 -9.11 11.19 19.24
CA ILE A 172 -8.72 9.98 20.01
C ILE A 172 -9.24 10.05 21.45
N ASP A 173 -9.15 11.22 22.08
CA ASP A 173 -9.53 11.40 23.48
C ASP A 173 -11.06 11.52 23.70
N SER A 174 -11.83 11.76 22.64
CA SER A 174 -13.25 12.10 22.74
C SER A 174 -14.22 11.25 21.91
N MET A 175 -13.77 10.60 20.83
CA MET A 175 -14.61 9.77 19.98
C MET A 175 -14.67 8.31 20.48
N GLY A 176 -15.81 7.66 20.26
CA GLY A 176 -15.90 6.21 20.38
C GLY A 176 -15.03 5.50 19.33
N ALA A 177 -14.48 4.33 19.68
CA ALA A 177 -13.55 3.59 18.83
C ALA A 177 -14.09 3.32 17.42
N GLU A 178 -15.38 3.00 17.28
CA GLU A 178 -16.03 2.77 15.99
C GLU A 178 -15.96 4.02 15.09
N THR A 179 -16.34 5.18 15.62
CA THR A 179 -16.28 6.46 14.89
C THR A 179 -14.86 6.86 14.55
N LEU A 180 -13.92 6.61 15.47
CA LEU A 180 -12.50 6.87 15.27
C LEU A 180 -11.96 6.03 14.11
N PHE A 181 -12.21 4.72 14.10
CA PHE A 181 -11.77 3.81 13.03
C PHE A 181 -12.48 4.06 11.70
N TYR A 182 -13.74 4.52 11.70
CA TYR A 182 -14.41 4.93 10.48
C TYR A 182 -13.77 6.19 9.85
N THR A 183 -13.39 7.14 10.71
CA THR A 183 -12.84 8.45 10.32
C THR A 183 -11.38 8.37 9.89
N TYR A 184 -10.56 7.68 10.67
CA TYR A 184 -9.11 7.59 10.49
C TYR A 184 -8.64 6.22 10.01
N GLY A 185 -9.52 5.23 9.85
CA GLY A 185 -9.05 3.86 9.60
C GLY A 185 -8.49 3.21 10.86
N THR A 186 -8.17 1.92 10.74
CA THR A 186 -7.66 1.10 11.84
C THR A 186 -6.13 1.09 11.92
N HIS A 187 -5.46 1.50 10.84
CA HIS A 187 -4.02 1.51 10.68
C HIS A 187 -3.59 2.79 9.97
N PHE A 188 -2.29 3.03 9.85
CA PHE A 188 -1.73 4.13 9.06
C PHE A 188 -0.58 3.65 8.19
N ALA A 189 -0.33 4.37 7.09
CA ALA A 189 0.75 4.03 6.19
C ALA A 189 2.10 4.56 6.69
N GLN A 190 2.87 3.69 7.35
CA GLN A 190 4.20 4.04 7.85
C GLN A 190 5.26 4.03 6.75
N LYS A 191 5.21 3.05 5.85
CA LYS A 191 6.15 2.89 4.75
C LYS A 191 5.40 2.51 3.48
N LEU A 192 5.73 3.19 2.40
CA LEU A 192 5.16 2.94 1.09
C LEU A 192 6.28 2.87 0.06
N TYR A 193 6.10 1.96 -0.88
CA TYR A 193 6.82 1.98 -2.14
C TYR A 193 6.03 2.87 -3.10
N TYR A 194 6.73 3.37 -4.12
CA TYR A 194 6.50 4.31 -5.22
C TYR A 194 6.65 3.72 -6.61
N GLY A 195 5.65 3.58 -7.50
CA GLY A 195 5.88 2.77 -8.71
C GLY A 195 4.71 2.57 -9.68
N GLY A 196 4.82 1.51 -10.48
CA GLY A 196 3.74 0.93 -11.28
C GLY A 196 3.46 -0.51 -10.84
N ASN A 197 2.23 -1.01 -11.02
CA ASN A 197 1.88 -2.38 -10.67
C ASN A 197 0.96 -3.00 -11.74
N LEU A 198 1.29 -4.22 -12.17
CA LEU A 198 0.39 -5.10 -12.90
C LEU A 198 -0.10 -6.20 -11.96
N THR A 199 -1.41 -6.23 -11.73
CA THR A 199 -2.04 -7.22 -10.85
C THR A 199 -2.92 -8.17 -11.63
N PHE A 200 -2.67 -9.47 -11.46
CA PHE A 200 -3.49 -10.57 -11.94
C PHE A 200 -4.20 -11.21 -10.75
N ARG A 201 -5.46 -11.61 -10.96
CA ARG A 201 -6.29 -12.25 -9.94
C ARG A 201 -6.97 -13.46 -10.55
N SER A 202 -7.00 -14.57 -9.79
CA SER A 202 -7.65 -15.82 -10.17
C SER A 202 -8.24 -16.52 -8.97
#